data_AF-A0A4S8LSX0-F1
#
_entry.id   AF-A0A4S8LSX0-F1
#
_cell.length_a   1.000
_cell.length_b   1.000
_cell.length_c   1.000
_cell.angle_alpha   90.00
_cell.angle_beta   90.00
_cell.angle_gamma   90.00
#
_symmetry.space_group_name_H-M   'P 1'
#
loop_
_entity.id
_entity.type
_entity.pdbx_description
1 polymer ?
#
loop_
_entity_poly.entity_id
_entity_poly.type
_entity_poly.pdbx_seq_one_letter_code
_entity_poly.pdbx_strand_id
1 'polypeptide(L)'
;TPSKRMRILTSNLSATSSGSFLTSKTPYGSSTPFPRLLSHSSHEVTEPDWSLIHTSSDSRQYLGKESMARKINRLVEALRQAKLVVDGLRENEEIYMAQSVLQDMTLVKMNKTIRAREEEKAAKQNRENLALPGPGEGYGRIWSTQEILDYKRKKREEEERDEMEKEKRRNDKKDIAEKKKAIELEWKKILAEHQTAVESWETVCQKLKDEGIKKKDWPRKPSHISKKELTSQ
;
A
#
# COMPACT_ATOMS: atom_id res chain seq x y z
N THR A 1 -3.39 13.11 -1.60
CA THR A 1 -4.84 12.77 -1.64
C THR A 1 -5.23 12.42 -3.08
N PRO A 2 -5.38 11.13 -3.44
CA PRO A 2 -5.66 10.77 -4.83
C PRO A 2 -7.16 10.91 -5.13
N SER A 3 -7.53 12.06 -5.70
CA SER A 3 -8.89 12.42 -6.16
C SER A 3 -9.29 11.81 -7.53
N LYS A 4 -8.46 10.95 -8.13
CA LYS A 4 -8.72 10.32 -9.42
C LYS A 4 -9.18 8.88 -9.22
N ARG A 5 -10.37 8.69 -8.64
CA ARG A 5 -11.04 7.38 -8.58
C ARG A 5 -11.68 7.09 -9.94
N MET A 6 -11.12 6.10 -10.64
CA MET A 6 -11.79 5.11 -11.51
C MET A 6 -13.16 5.53 -12.06
N ARG A 7 -13.19 6.37 -13.10
CA ARG A 7 -14.40 6.80 -13.83
C ARG A 7 -14.64 5.95 -15.10
N ILE A 8 -14.12 4.73 -15.15
CA ILE A 8 -14.03 3.91 -16.37
C ILE A 8 -15.36 3.22 -16.74
N LEU A 9 -16.32 3.11 -15.82
CA LEU A 9 -17.59 2.42 -16.10
C LEU A 9 -18.66 3.28 -16.78
N THR A 10 -18.48 4.60 -16.88
CA THR A 10 -19.55 5.49 -17.37
C THR A 10 -19.59 5.69 -18.88
N SER A 11 -18.44 5.70 -19.56
CA SER A 11 -18.42 5.97 -21.01
C SER A 11 -19.06 4.83 -21.82
N ASN A 12 -18.79 3.58 -21.45
CA ASN A 12 -19.25 2.44 -22.25
C ASN A 12 -20.71 2.07 -21.99
N LEU A 13 -21.30 2.51 -20.87
CA LEU A 13 -22.74 2.34 -20.60
C LEU A 13 -23.61 3.31 -21.38
N SER A 14 -23.06 4.45 -21.82
CA SER A 14 -23.79 5.42 -22.66
C SER A 14 -23.92 4.99 -24.13
N ALA A 15 -23.13 4.00 -24.56
CA ALA A 15 -23.11 3.51 -25.94
C ALA A 15 -24.12 2.37 -26.22
N THR A 16 -24.74 1.80 -25.18
CA THR A 16 -25.79 0.80 -25.33
C THR A 16 -27.13 1.49 -25.62
N SER A 17 -27.72 1.21 -26.78
CA SER A 17 -28.99 1.80 -27.26
C SER A 17 -30.23 1.36 -26.47
N SER A 18 -30.08 0.39 -25.56
CA SER A 18 -31.17 -0.21 -24.80
C SER A 18 -30.71 -0.41 -23.37
N GLY A 19 -31.25 0.39 -22.44
CA GLY A 19 -31.12 0.14 -21.00
C GLY A 19 -30.86 1.39 -20.17
N SER A 20 -31.81 1.74 -19.31
CA SER A 20 -31.57 2.60 -18.15
C SER A 20 -30.74 1.83 -17.11
N PHE A 21 -29.54 2.30 -16.79
CA PHE A 21 -28.71 1.69 -15.74
C PHE A 21 -28.83 2.48 -14.43
N LEU A 22 -29.14 1.79 -13.34
CA LEU A 22 -29.06 2.35 -11.99
C LEU A 22 -27.58 2.45 -11.58
N THR A 23 -26.96 3.61 -11.79
CA THR A 23 -25.63 3.89 -11.26
C THR A 23 -25.75 4.47 -9.85
N SER A 24 -25.28 3.76 -8.82
CA SER A 24 -25.21 4.33 -7.47
C SER A 24 -24.16 5.44 -7.44
N LYS A 25 -24.55 6.63 -6.95
CA LYS A 25 -23.61 7.76 -6.75
C LYS A 25 -22.68 7.54 -5.55
N THR A 26 -23.01 6.58 -4.68
CA THR A 26 -22.24 6.25 -3.49
C THR A 26 -20.99 5.45 -3.88
N PRO A 27 -19.78 5.92 -3.48
CA PRO A 27 -18.56 5.18 -3.73
C PRO A 27 -18.56 3.89 -2.89
N TYR A 28 -18.39 2.75 -3.55
CA TYR A 28 -18.14 1.49 -2.85
C TYR A 28 -16.84 1.60 -2.04
N GLY A 29 -16.95 1.52 -0.72
CA GLY A 29 -15.84 1.47 0.22
C GLY A 29 -15.65 0.05 0.74
N SER A 30 -14.58 -0.19 1.49
CA SER A 30 -14.37 -1.47 2.19
C SER A 30 -15.43 -1.74 3.27
N SER A 31 -16.11 -0.69 3.75
CA SER A 31 -17.15 -0.75 4.78
C SER A 31 -18.57 -0.91 4.23
N THR A 32 -18.78 -0.75 2.92
CA THR A 32 -20.11 -0.96 2.32
C THR A 32 -20.28 -2.45 2.06
N PRO A 33 -21.15 -3.16 2.79
CA PRO A 33 -21.45 -4.56 2.50
C PRO A 33 -21.98 -4.64 1.07
N PHE A 34 -21.58 -5.68 0.35
CA PHE A 34 -22.10 -5.92 -0.99
C PHE A 34 -23.63 -6.00 -0.86
N PRO A 35 -24.40 -5.23 -1.65
CA PRO A 35 -25.85 -5.35 -1.61
C PRO A 35 -26.19 -6.81 -1.89
N ARG A 36 -27.04 -7.41 -1.05
CA ARG A 36 -27.63 -8.70 -1.37
C ARG A 36 -28.49 -8.46 -2.60
N LEU A 37 -27.93 -8.80 -3.76
CA LEU A 37 -28.47 -8.41 -5.06
C LEU A 37 -29.86 -8.99 -5.32
N LEU A 38 -30.22 -10.04 -4.60
CA LEU A 38 -31.49 -10.74 -4.73
C LEU A 38 -32.01 -11.00 -3.31
N SER A 39 -33.11 -10.35 -2.95
CA SER A 39 -33.83 -10.67 -1.71
C SER A 39 -34.49 -12.02 -1.91
N HIS A 40 -34.15 -12.99 -1.08
CA HIS A 40 -34.88 -14.25 -1.02
C HIS A 40 -36.35 -13.93 -0.74
N SER A 41 -37.26 -14.31 -1.65
CA SER A 41 -38.65 -14.45 -1.28
C SER A 41 -38.68 -15.65 -0.35
N SER A 42 -38.72 -15.38 0.95
CA SER A 42 -39.10 -16.38 1.94
C SER A 42 -40.55 -16.74 1.64
N HIS A 43 -40.77 -17.62 0.68
CA HIS A 43 -42.04 -18.27 0.54
C HIS A 43 -42.15 -19.15 1.78
N GLU A 44 -43.01 -18.76 2.72
CA GLU A 44 -43.50 -19.65 3.77
C GLU A 44 -44.31 -20.76 3.08
N VAL A 45 -43.62 -21.67 2.40
CA VAL A 45 -44.26 -22.82 1.78
C VAL A 45 -44.43 -23.86 2.86
N THR A 46 -45.68 -24.26 3.08
CA THR A 46 -46.00 -25.36 3.98
C THR A 46 -45.29 -26.63 3.49
N GLU A 47 -44.59 -27.31 4.38
CA GLU A 47 -43.94 -28.58 4.04
C GLU A 47 -45.01 -29.58 3.58
N PRO A 48 -44.80 -30.28 2.45
CA PRO A 48 -45.75 -31.25 1.95
C PRO A 48 -45.85 -32.43 2.92
N ASP A 49 -47.07 -32.95 3.11
CA ASP A 49 -47.32 -34.06 4.02
C ASP A 49 -46.76 -35.39 3.46
N TRP A 50 -45.50 -35.67 3.80
CA TRP A 50 -44.81 -36.90 3.40
C TRP A 50 -45.37 -38.15 4.09
N SER A 51 -46.19 -38.02 5.14
CA SER A 51 -46.76 -39.17 5.84
C SER A 51 -47.68 -40.01 4.95
N LEU A 52 -48.24 -39.40 3.89
CA LEU A 52 -49.10 -40.04 2.91
C LEU A 52 -48.40 -41.15 2.10
N ILE A 53 -47.06 -41.17 2.06
CA ILE A 53 -46.28 -42.24 1.41
C ILE A 53 -46.37 -43.55 2.21
N HIS A 54 -46.52 -43.47 3.53
CA HIS A 54 -46.46 -44.62 4.43
C HIS A 54 -47.79 -45.34 4.63
N THR A 55 -48.76 -45.16 3.73
CA THR A 55 -50.05 -45.85 3.88
C THR A 55 -49.85 -47.35 3.75
N SER A 56 -50.20 -48.10 4.80
CA SER A 56 -50.00 -49.54 4.87
C SER A 56 -50.58 -50.25 3.66
N SER A 57 -49.73 -51.00 2.95
CA SER A 57 -50.09 -51.79 1.76
C SER A 57 -50.85 -53.07 2.12
N ASP A 58 -51.62 -53.06 3.20
CA ASP A 58 -52.27 -54.26 3.69
C ASP A 58 -53.44 -54.61 2.77
N SER A 59 -53.18 -55.44 1.77
CA SER A 59 -54.12 -55.80 0.69
C SER A 59 -55.42 -56.44 1.19
N ARG A 60 -55.46 -56.82 2.48
CA ARG A 60 -56.61 -57.41 3.16
C ARG A 60 -57.64 -56.38 3.63
N GLN A 61 -57.28 -55.10 3.69
CA GLN A 61 -58.21 -54.04 4.06
C GLN A 61 -58.92 -53.49 2.81
N TYR A 62 -60.10 -54.03 2.52
CA TYR A 62 -60.97 -53.48 1.49
C TYR A 62 -61.46 -52.09 1.92
N LEU A 63 -60.90 -51.03 1.32
CA LEU A 63 -61.35 -49.66 1.52
C LEU A 63 -62.61 -49.41 0.68
N GLY A 64 -63.65 -48.86 1.30
CA GLY A 64 -64.83 -48.42 0.57
C GLY A 64 -64.48 -47.35 -0.48
N LYS A 65 -65.26 -47.30 -1.57
CA LYS A 65 -65.05 -46.38 -2.71
C LYS A 65 -64.85 -44.92 -2.29
N GLU A 66 -65.63 -44.44 -1.32
CA GLU A 66 -65.53 -43.08 -0.80
C GLU A 66 -64.23 -42.80 -0.02
N SER A 67 -63.73 -43.80 0.70
CA SER A 67 -62.44 -43.69 1.41
C SER A 67 -61.29 -43.61 0.41
N MET A 68 -61.36 -44.42 -0.65
CA MET A 68 -60.39 -44.36 -1.74
C MET A 68 -60.42 -43.02 -2.48
N ALA A 69 -61.61 -42.49 -2.80
CA ALA A 69 -61.76 -41.18 -3.42
C ALA A 69 -61.17 -40.05 -2.55
N ARG A 70 -61.44 -40.05 -1.24
CA ARG A 70 -60.84 -39.08 -0.30
C ARG A 70 -59.32 -39.18 -0.25
N LYS A 71 -58.76 -40.41 -0.25
CA LYS A 71 -57.32 -40.64 -0.27
C LYS A 71 -56.69 -40.11 -1.57
N ILE A 72 -57.30 -40.38 -2.72
CA ILE A 72 -56.84 -39.86 -4.01
C ILE A 72 -56.81 -38.34 -3.99
N ASN A 73 -57.88 -37.68 -3.52
CA ASN A 73 -57.91 -36.22 -3.45
C ASN A 73 -56.81 -35.64 -2.54
N ARG A 74 -56.56 -36.27 -1.38
CA ARG A 74 -55.46 -35.87 -0.49
C ARG A 74 -54.08 -36.02 -1.15
N LEU A 75 -53.86 -37.12 -1.86
CA LEU A 75 -52.60 -37.35 -2.59
C LEU A 75 -52.42 -36.34 -3.73
N VAL A 76 -53.48 -36.01 -4.48
CA VAL A 76 -53.44 -35.00 -5.54
C VAL A 76 -53.07 -33.63 -4.98
N GLU A 77 -53.67 -33.24 -3.85
CA GLU A 77 -53.37 -31.97 -3.20
C GLU A 77 -51.92 -31.93 -2.67
N ALA A 78 -51.47 -32.98 -1.99
CA ALA A 78 -50.09 -33.09 -1.52
C ALA A 78 -49.08 -33.05 -2.68
N LEU A 79 -49.39 -33.70 -3.80
CA LEU A 79 -48.54 -33.66 -4.99
C LEU A 79 -48.51 -32.26 -5.63
N ARG A 80 -49.64 -31.54 -5.63
CA ARG A 80 -49.70 -30.16 -6.09
C ARG A 80 -48.84 -29.24 -5.21
N GLN A 81 -48.90 -29.41 -3.89
CA GLN A 81 -48.07 -28.66 -2.94
C GLN A 81 -46.57 -28.98 -3.13
N ALA A 82 -46.21 -30.26 -3.23
CA ALA A 82 -44.84 -30.68 -3.49
C ALA A 82 -44.29 -30.08 -4.79
N LYS A 83 -45.11 -30.01 -5.85
CA LYS A 83 -44.72 -29.36 -7.11
C LYS A 83 -44.40 -27.88 -6.91
N LEU A 84 -45.25 -27.13 -6.19
CA LEU A 84 -45.02 -25.72 -5.90
C LEU A 84 -43.71 -25.50 -5.11
N VAL A 85 -43.42 -26.37 -4.15
CA VAL A 85 -42.15 -26.34 -3.40
C VAL A 85 -40.97 -26.53 -4.34
N VAL A 86 -41.02 -27.55 -5.21
CA VAL A 86 -39.92 -27.85 -6.15
C VAL A 86 -39.70 -26.71 -7.14
N ASP A 87 -40.77 -26.12 -7.67
CA ASP A 87 -40.67 -24.99 -8.60
C ASP A 87 -40.03 -23.77 -7.90
N GLY A 88 -40.45 -23.44 -6.67
CA GLY A 88 -39.84 -22.37 -5.89
C GLY A 88 -38.39 -22.65 -5.46
N LEU A 89 -38.02 -23.91 -5.20
CA LEU A 89 -36.63 -24.28 -4.92
C LEU A 89 -35.75 -24.12 -6.16
N ARG A 90 -36.24 -24.46 -7.35
CA ARG A 90 -35.52 -24.28 -8.61
C ARG A 90 -35.23 -22.80 -8.89
N GLU A 91 -36.23 -21.93 -8.72
CA GLU A 91 -36.04 -20.49 -8.87
C GLU A 91 -34.97 -19.95 -7.90
N ASN A 92 -34.99 -20.41 -6.65
CA ASN A 92 -33.97 -20.05 -5.67
C ASN A 92 -32.57 -20.57 -6.04
N GLU A 93 -32.45 -21.78 -6.57
CA GLU A 93 -31.18 -22.34 -7.04
C GLU A 93 -30.59 -21.49 -8.17
N GLU A 94 -31.40 -21.08 -9.14
CA GLU A 94 -30.98 -20.19 -10.23
C GLU A 94 -30.47 -18.84 -9.69
N ILE A 95 -31.16 -18.28 -8.70
CA ILE A 95 -30.75 -17.07 -7.98
C ILE A 95 -29.39 -17.27 -7.29
N TYR A 96 -29.19 -18.39 -6.58
CA TYR A 96 -27.93 -18.68 -5.90
C TYR A 96 -26.77 -18.88 -6.88
N MET A 97 -27.00 -19.60 -7.97
CA MET A 97 -26.00 -19.77 -9.03
C MET A 97 -25.59 -18.42 -9.63
N ALA A 98 -26.57 -17.57 -9.98
CA ALA A 98 -26.30 -16.23 -10.51
C ALA A 98 -25.50 -15.37 -9.51
N GLN A 99 -25.86 -15.43 -8.22
CA GLN A 99 -25.13 -14.72 -7.18
C GLN A 99 -23.68 -15.21 -7.04
N SER A 100 -23.46 -16.54 -7.07
CA SER A 100 -22.12 -17.12 -6.98
C SER A 100 -21.24 -16.66 -8.14
N VAL A 101 -21.74 -16.70 -9.38
CA VAL A 101 -21.00 -16.23 -10.57
C VAL A 101 -20.65 -14.73 -10.45
N LEU A 102 -21.57 -13.91 -9.94
CA LEU A 102 -21.35 -12.49 -9.71
C LEU A 102 -20.26 -12.23 -8.65
N GLN A 103 -20.26 -13.00 -7.57
CA GLN A 103 -19.23 -12.93 -6.53
C GLN A 103 -17.87 -13.34 -7.09
N ASP A 104 -17.79 -14.46 -7.82
CA ASP A 104 -16.55 -14.93 -8.44
C ASP A 104 -15.97 -13.90 -9.42
N MET A 105 -16.80 -13.36 -10.32
CA MET A 105 -16.37 -12.33 -11.25
C MET A 105 -15.85 -11.08 -10.52
N THR A 106 -16.47 -10.72 -9.41
CA THR A 106 -16.06 -9.58 -8.58
C THR A 106 -14.72 -9.86 -7.90
N LEU A 107 -14.54 -11.04 -7.30
CA LEU A 107 -13.29 -11.47 -6.68
C LEU A 107 -12.14 -11.49 -7.70
N VAL A 108 -12.38 -12.02 -8.90
CA VAL A 108 -11.39 -12.00 -9.99
C VAL A 108 -10.99 -10.56 -10.33
N LYS A 109 -11.94 -9.62 -10.43
CA LYS A 109 -11.64 -8.20 -10.68
C LYS A 109 -10.83 -7.59 -9.54
N MET A 110 -11.22 -7.83 -8.29
CA MET A 110 -10.49 -7.35 -7.11
C MET A 110 -9.05 -7.88 -7.10
N ASN A 111 -8.87 -9.19 -7.31
CA ASN A 111 -7.56 -9.82 -7.38
C ASN A 111 -6.70 -9.24 -8.50
N LYS A 112 -7.27 -8.98 -9.69
CA LYS A 112 -6.56 -8.29 -10.78
C LYS A 112 -6.10 -6.88 -10.36
N THR A 113 -6.93 -6.12 -9.65
CA THR A 113 -6.53 -4.78 -9.17
C THR A 113 -5.46 -4.82 -8.09
N ILE A 114 -5.48 -5.84 -7.22
CA ILE A 114 -4.45 -6.07 -6.20
C ILE A 114 -3.13 -6.40 -6.89
N ARG A 115 -3.13 -7.37 -7.81
CA ARG A 115 -1.94 -7.76 -8.58
C ARG A 115 -1.33 -6.59 -9.34
N ALA A 116 -2.14 -5.82 -10.07
CA ALA A 116 -1.65 -4.65 -10.79
C ALA A 116 -0.97 -3.62 -9.86
N ARG A 117 -1.49 -3.44 -8.63
CA ARG A 117 -0.87 -2.56 -7.63
C ARG A 117 0.40 -3.16 -7.03
N GLU A 118 0.44 -4.47 -6.83
CA GLU A 118 1.62 -5.18 -6.35
C GLU A 118 2.74 -5.12 -7.38
N GLU A 119 2.43 -5.35 -8.66
CA GLU A 119 3.35 -5.18 -9.79
C GLU A 119 3.84 -3.74 -9.91
N GLU A 120 2.96 -2.74 -9.79
CA GLU A 120 3.35 -1.32 -9.79
C GLU A 120 4.29 -0.98 -8.63
N LYS A 121 4.05 -1.53 -7.44
CA LYS A 121 4.93 -1.38 -6.28
C LYS A 121 6.27 -2.07 -6.51
N ALA A 122 6.26 -3.31 -6.98
CA ALA A 122 7.47 -4.07 -7.29
C ALA A 122 8.33 -3.33 -8.32
N ALA A 123 7.72 -2.81 -9.39
CA ALA A 123 8.40 -2.02 -10.41
C ALA A 123 9.03 -0.73 -9.84
N LYS A 124 8.39 -0.08 -8.86
CA LYS A 124 8.94 1.09 -8.16
C LYS A 124 10.03 0.72 -7.15
N GLN A 125 9.94 -0.46 -6.56
CA GLN A 125 10.80 -0.93 -5.47
C GLN A 125 12.08 -1.61 -5.97
N ASN A 126 12.11 -2.06 -7.23
CA ASN A 126 13.28 -2.54 -7.98
C ASN A 126 14.40 -1.50 -8.19
N ARG A 127 14.45 -0.43 -7.39
CA ARG A 127 15.54 0.54 -7.43
C ARG A 127 16.61 0.37 -6.37
N GLU A 128 16.44 -0.42 -5.31
CA GLU A 128 17.56 -0.83 -4.41
C GLU A 128 17.15 -1.70 -3.21
N ASN A 129 15.87 -1.77 -2.84
CA ASN A 129 15.50 -2.48 -1.62
C ASN A 129 15.06 -3.91 -1.92
N LEU A 130 15.81 -4.87 -1.37
CA LEU A 130 15.38 -6.24 -1.10
C LEU A 130 13.96 -6.17 -0.51
N ALA A 131 12.96 -6.34 -1.35
CA ALA A 131 11.60 -6.57 -0.94
C ALA A 131 11.41 -8.08 -0.89
N LEU A 132 10.80 -8.57 0.19
CA LEU A 132 10.43 -9.97 0.30
C LEU A 132 9.70 -10.40 -0.98
N PRO A 133 9.91 -11.64 -1.46
CA PRO A 133 9.15 -12.19 -2.57
C PRO A 133 7.67 -11.92 -2.34
N GLY A 134 7.06 -11.18 -3.27
CA GLY A 134 5.71 -10.67 -3.10
C GLY A 134 4.67 -11.80 -2.98
N PRO A 135 3.44 -11.50 -2.53
CA PRO A 135 2.36 -12.48 -2.45
C PRO A 135 2.01 -13.01 -3.85
N GLY A 136 2.69 -14.06 -4.30
CA GLY A 136 2.60 -14.55 -5.67
C GLY A 136 3.70 -15.53 -6.06
N GLU A 137 4.87 -15.47 -5.41
CA GLU A 137 5.99 -16.40 -5.66
C GLU A 137 5.88 -17.72 -4.87
N GLY A 138 4.67 -18.13 -4.48
CA GLY A 138 4.43 -19.48 -3.96
C GLY A 138 4.79 -19.73 -2.49
N TYR A 139 5.39 -18.76 -1.80
CA TYR A 139 5.52 -18.83 -0.34
C TYR A 139 4.18 -18.49 0.31
N GLY A 140 3.34 -19.52 0.46
CA GLY A 140 2.13 -19.45 1.25
C GLY A 140 2.38 -18.91 2.65
N ARG A 141 1.30 -18.55 3.35
CA ARG A 141 1.22 -17.88 4.66
C ARG A 141 2.02 -18.51 5.82
N ILE A 142 2.80 -19.56 5.57
CA ILE A 142 3.63 -20.26 6.55
C ILE A 142 5.06 -19.72 6.42
N TRP A 143 5.39 -18.74 7.27
CA TRP A 143 6.68 -18.07 7.33
C TRP A 143 7.74 -18.90 8.10
N SER A 144 7.81 -20.20 7.84
CA SER A 144 8.72 -21.13 8.52
C SER A 144 9.81 -21.68 7.63
N THR A 145 9.82 -21.34 6.34
CA THR A 145 10.86 -21.80 5.41
C THR A 145 12.20 -21.16 5.77
N GLN A 146 13.26 -21.97 5.79
CA GLN A 146 14.62 -21.56 6.14
C GLN A 146 15.09 -20.33 5.34
N GLU A 147 14.67 -20.25 4.08
CA GLU A 147 14.93 -19.15 3.15
C GLU A 147 14.47 -17.77 3.69
N ILE A 148 13.36 -17.74 4.44
CA ILE A 148 12.83 -16.51 5.05
C ILE A 148 13.67 -16.10 6.27
N LEU A 149 14.18 -17.06 7.02
CA LEU A 149 15.07 -16.80 8.15
C LEU A 149 16.42 -16.26 7.67
N ASP A 150 16.97 -16.84 6.60
CA ASP A 150 18.21 -16.38 5.97
C ASP A 150 18.04 -14.99 5.37
N TYR A 151 16.89 -14.71 4.74
CA TYR A 151 16.53 -13.37 4.29
C TYR A 151 16.52 -12.35 5.45
N LYS A 152 15.87 -12.68 6.57
CA LYS A 152 15.83 -11.81 7.76
C LYS A 152 17.22 -11.56 8.33
N ARG A 153 18.10 -12.57 8.31
CA ARG A 153 19.49 -12.44 8.77
C ARG A 153 20.28 -11.49 7.89
N LYS A 154 20.23 -11.71 6.57
CA LYS A 154 20.91 -10.86 5.58
C LYS A 154 20.44 -9.41 5.66
N LYS A 155 19.13 -9.19 5.85
CA LYS A 155 18.57 -7.84 6.02
C LYS A 155 19.10 -7.16 7.28
N ARG A 156 19.22 -7.89 8.40
CA ARG A 156 19.80 -7.34 9.64
C ARG A 156 21.27 -6.97 9.45
N GLU A 157 22.06 -7.83 8.79
CA GLU A 157 23.47 -7.55 8.48
C GLU A 157 23.64 -6.33 7.56
N GLU A 158 22.69 -6.09 6.66
CA GLU A 158 22.67 -4.89 5.81
C GLU A 158 22.31 -3.64 6.62
N GLU A 159 21.30 -3.71 7.49
CA GLU A 159 20.93 -2.62 8.40
C GLU A 159 22.10 -2.25 9.34
N GLU A 160 22.81 -3.24 9.89
CA GLU A 160 23.99 -3.03 10.73
C GLU A 160 25.14 -2.38 9.95
N ARG A 161 25.38 -2.78 8.70
CA ARG A 161 26.39 -2.14 7.84
C ARG A 161 26.05 -0.68 7.53
N ASP A 162 24.78 -0.39 7.24
CA ASP A 162 24.29 0.96 7.00
C ASP A 162 24.41 1.85 8.24
N GLU A 163 24.15 1.32 9.43
CA GLU A 163 24.33 2.03 10.70
C GLU A 163 25.81 2.35 10.95
N MET A 164 26.69 1.37 10.75
CA MET A 164 28.14 1.55 10.85
C MET A 164 28.66 2.60 9.86
N GLU A 165 28.15 2.62 8.62
CA GLU A 165 28.54 3.63 7.62
C GLU A 165 28.02 5.01 8.01
N LYS A 166 26.78 5.13 8.49
CA LYS A 166 26.22 6.40 8.99
C LYS A 166 27.02 6.94 10.17
N GLU A 167 27.45 6.07 11.08
CA GLU A 167 28.27 6.46 12.23
C GLU A 167 29.66 6.93 11.79
N LYS A 168 30.30 6.20 10.86
CA LYS A 168 31.57 6.62 10.26
C LYS A 168 31.45 8.00 9.59
N ARG A 169 30.42 8.22 8.77
CA ARG A 169 30.15 9.53 8.13
C ARG A 169 29.90 10.64 9.15
N ARG A 170 29.31 10.34 10.32
CA ARG A 170 29.12 11.32 11.40
C ARG A 170 30.45 11.67 12.06
N ASN A 171 31.32 10.70 12.29
CA ASN A 171 32.64 10.94 12.87
C ASN A 171 33.54 11.72 11.90
N ASP A 172 33.58 11.35 10.62
CA ASP A 172 34.32 12.09 9.60
C ASP A 172 33.92 13.57 9.53
N LYS A 173 32.61 13.86 9.67
CA LYS A 173 32.11 15.24 9.72
C LYS A 173 32.57 16.00 10.96
N LYS A 174 32.67 15.34 12.11
CA LYS A 174 33.18 15.95 13.35
C LYS A 174 34.67 16.28 13.20
N ASP A 175 35.45 15.34 12.69
CA ASP A 175 36.89 15.53 12.48
C ASP A 175 37.18 16.67 11.49
N ILE A 176 36.41 16.76 10.40
CA ILE A 176 36.51 17.87 9.44
C ILE A 176 36.14 19.20 10.11
N ALA A 177 35.11 19.22 10.97
CA ALA A 177 34.72 20.44 11.68
C ALA A 177 35.77 20.90 12.69
N GLU A 178 36.42 19.96 13.40
CA GLU A 178 37.51 20.27 14.33
C GLU A 178 38.74 20.81 13.62
N LYS A 179 39.15 20.20 12.50
CA LYS A 179 40.24 20.72 11.65
C LYS A 179 39.95 22.13 11.15
N LYS A 180 38.73 22.41 10.71
CA LYS A 180 38.32 23.77 10.28
C LYS A 180 38.41 24.78 11.42
N LYS A 181 37.98 24.41 12.64
CA LYS A 181 38.08 25.29 13.81
C LYS A 181 39.53 25.59 14.19
N ALA A 182 40.43 24.60 14.13
CA ALA A 182 41.85 24.80 14.39
C ALA A 182 42.47 25.80 13.40
N ILE A 183 42.21 25.62 12.10
CA ILE A 183 42.69 26.52 11.04
C ILE A 183 42.13 27.94 11.21
N GLU A 184 40.87 28.09 11.63
CA GLU A 184 40.28 29.41 11.90
C GLU A 184 40.90 30.12 13.11
N LEU A 185 41.30 29.38 14.15
CA LEU A 185 42.01 29.95 15.29
C LEU A 185 43.40 30.44 14.90
N GLU A 186 44.14 29.66 14.11
CA GLU A 186 45.45 30.06 13.57
C GLU A 186 45.34 31.28 12.66
N TRP A 187 44.35 31.29 11.76
CA TRP A 187 44.07 32.43 10.90
C TRP A 187 43.80 33.72 11.69
N LYS A 188 43.01 33.64 12.76
CA LYS A 188 42.73 34.79 13.62
C LYS A 188 43.98 35.32 14.32
N LYS A 189 44.89 34.45 14.75
CA LYS A 189 46.18 34.87 15.34
C LYS A 189 47.05 35.60 14.31
N ILE A 190 47.20 35.04 13.11
CA ILE A 190 47.96 35.65 12.01
C ILE A 190 47.39 37.02 11.64
N LEU A 191 46.06 37.16 11.62
CA LEU A 191 45.39 38.41 11.29
C LEU A 191 45.60 39.48 12.37
N ALA A 192 45.58 39.09 13.65
CA ALA A 192 45.89 39.98 14.76
C ALA A 192 47.37 40.44 14.75
N GLU A 193 48.31 39.52 14.49
CA GLU A 193 49.74 39.84 14.33
C GLU A 193 50.00 40.74 13.11
N HIS A 194 49.27 40.53 12.01
CA HIS A 194 49.35 41.42 10.84
C HIS A 194 48.82 42.81 11.14
N GLN A 195 47.73 42.92 11.89
CA GLN A 195 47.17 44.22 12.27
C GLN A 195 48.15 45.03 13.13
N THR A 196 48.77 44.42 14.14
CA THR A 196 49.79 45.10 14.96
C THR A 196 51.05 45.46 14.14
N ALA A 197 51.43 44.61 13.18
CA ALA A 197 52.51 44.92 12.23
C ALA A 197 52.17 46.10 11.30
N VAL A 198 50.92 46.21 10.84
CA VAL A 198 50.46 47.34 10.02
C VAL A 198 50.41 48.62 10.84
N GLU A 199 49.87 48.59 12.06
CA GLU A 199 49.83 49.75 12.95
C GLU A 199 51.25 50.27 13.25
N SER A 200 52.19 49.38 13.59
CA SER A 200 53.59 49.76 13.79
C SER A 200 54.23 50.31 12.50
N TRP A 201 53.97 49.71 11.33
CA TRP A 201 54.43 50.23 10.04
C TRP A 201 53.87 51.61 9.73
N GLU A 202 52.58 51.87 10.02
CA GLU A 202 51.95 53.18 9.84
C GLU A 202 52.59 54.24 10.73
N THR A 203 52.89 53.92 12.00
CA THR A 203 53.61 54.85 12.89
C THR A 203 55.01 55.18 12.38
N VAL A 204 55.73 54.20 11.81
CA VAL A 204 57.06 54.43 11.20
C VAL A 204 56.94 55.29 9.94
N CYS A 205 55.97 55.00 9.06
CA CYS A 205 55.74 55.80 7.86
C CYS A 205 55.35 57.24 8.19
N GLN A 206 54.58 57.45 9.26
CA GLN A 206 54.21 58.78 9.72
C GLN A 206 55.45 59.57 10.21
N LYS A 207 56.36 58.93 10.97
CA LYS A 207 57.64 59.55 11.37
C LYS A 207 58.50 59.93 10.16
N LEU A 208 58.67 59.02 9.18
CA LEU A 208 59.45 59.29 7.96
C LEU A 208 58.83 60.41 7.11
N LYS A 209 57.50 60.53 7.13
CA LYS A 209 56.78 61.63 6.48
C LYS A 209 57.08 62.97 7.14
N ASP A 210 57.09 63.00 8.47
CA ASP A 210 57.39 64.20 9.26
C ASP A 210 58.87 64.63 9.09
N GLU A 211 59.78 63.68 8.84
CA GLU A 211 61.19 63.91 8.51
C GLU A 211 61.46 64.33 7.04
N GLY A 212 60.42 64.36 6.18
CA GLY A 212 60.55 64.79 4.78
C GLY A 212 61.17 63.76 3.83
N ILE A 213 61.24 62.49 4.23
CA ILE A 213 61.83 61.41 3.41
C ILE A 213 60.87 61.05 2.27
N LYS A 214 61.41 60.91 1.05
CA LYS A 214 60.63 60.57 -0.14
C LYS A 214 59.96 59.19 0.02
N LYS A 215 58.71 59.05 -0.41
CA LYS A 215 57.92 57.81 -0.32
C LYS A 215 58.56 56.56 -0.93
N LYS A 216 59.51 56.72 -1.86
CA LYS A 216 60.22 55.59 -2.48
C LYS A 216 61.14 54.86 -1.50
N ASP A 217 61.59 55.55 -0.45
CA ASP A 217 62.50 55.03 0.56
C ASP A 217 61.77 54.52 1.81
N TRP A 218 60.43 54.50 1.78
CA TRP A 218 59.62 53.98 2.89
C TRP A 218 59.68 52.45 2.94
N PRO A 219 59.63 51.84 4.15
CA PRO A 219 59.56 50.40 4.27
C PRO A 219 58.33 49.85 3.54
N ARG A 220 58.44 48.65 2.95
CA ARG A 220 57.31 48.00 2.29
C ARG A 220 56.23 47.64 3.31
N LYS A 221 54.96 47.75 2.91
CA LYS A 221 53.83 47.37 3.75
C LYS A 221 53.90 45.86 4.09
N PRO A 222 53.72 45.46 5.36
CA PRO A 222 53.66 44.05 5.74
C PRO A 222 52.58 43.30 4.95
N SER A 223 52.92 42.14 4.40
CA SER A 223 51.99 41.20 3.77
C SER A 223 51.74 40.01 4.70
N HIS A 224 50.52 39.50 4.74
CA HIS A 224 50.21 38.24 5.43
C HIS A 224 49.94 37.12 4.41
N ILE A 225 50.21 35.89 4.83
CA ILE A 225 49.91 34.65 4.09
C ILE A 225 48.39 34.58 3.92
N SER A 226 47.90 34.10 2.78
CA SER A 226 46.47 33.98 2.53
C SER A 226 45.88 32.74 3.22
N LYS A 227 44.58 32.77 3.57
CA LYS A 227 43.89 31.62 4.20
C LYS A 227 43.98 30.34 3.35
N LYS A 228 44.09 30.48 2.03
CA LYS A 228 44.23 29.36 1.08
C LYS A 228 45.59 28.67 1.21
N GLU A 229 46.65 29.44 1.43
CA GLU A 229 48.01 28.93 1.61
C GLU A 229 48.17 28.19 2.95
N LEU A 230 47.45 28.62 4.01
CA LEU A 230 47.39 27.86 5.27
C LEU A 230 46.70 26.51 5.13
N THR A 231 45.69 26.41 4.26
CA THR A 231 44.95 25.15 4.05
C THR A 231 45.65 24.17 3.11
N SER A 232 46.76 24.58 2.47
CA SER A 232 47.50 23.78 1.49
C SER A 232 48.77 23.11 2.05
N GLN A 233 49.10 23.34 3.32
CA GLN A 233 50.14 22.60 4.05
C GLN A 233 49.56 21.32 4.68
#